data_AF-A0A484Y1D3-F1
#
_entry.id   AF-A0A484Y1D3-F1
#
_cell.length_a   1.000
_cell.length_b   1.000
_cell.length_c   1.000
_cell.angle_alpha   90.00
_cell.angle_beta   90.00
_cell.angle_gamma   90.00
#
_symmetry.space_group_name_H-M   'P 1'
#
loop_
_entity.id
_entity.type
_entity.pdbx_description
1 polymer ?
#
loop_
_entity_poly.entity_id
_entity_poly.type
_entity_poly.pdbx_seq_one_letter_code
_entity_poly.pdbx_strand_id
1 'polypeptide(L)' 'MEEIYLGARLYGALSHAELAGWIARLPALRVIHLSDDWIPDAQMDAVAAAFAASFPDKAFFWTCDGLAGGKHGR' A
#
# COMPACT_ATOMS: atom_id res chain seq x y z
N MET A 1 7.60 -0.63 16.64
CA MET A 1 7.01 0.19 15.56
C MET A 1 6.39 -0.80 14.61
N GLU A 2 5.09 -0.67 14.34
CA GLU A 2 4.40 -1.63 13.47
C GLU A 2 4.41 -1.12 12.03
N GLU A 3 4.60 -2.05 11.12
CA GLU A 3 4.61 -1.87 9.68
C GLU A 3 3.76 -2.98 9.04
N ILE A 4 3.08 -2.63 7.95
CA ILE A 4 2.33 -3.61 7.15
C ILE A 4 2.88 -3.67 5.74
N TYR A 5 2.75 -4.86 5.14
CA TYR A 5 3.05 -5.12 3.74
C TYR A 5 1.75 -5.47 3.03
N LEU A 6 1.32 -4.59 2.13
CA LEU A 6 0.14 -4.76 1.29
C LEU A 6 0.61 -5.28 -0.07
N GLY A 7 0.06 -6.42 -0.49
CA GLY A 7 0.25 -6.95 -1.83
C GLY A 7 -0.84 -6.48 -2.80
N ALA A 8 -0.52 -6.46 -4.09
CA ALA A 8 -1.40 -6.09 -5.20
C ALA A 8 -2.79 -6.74 -5.10
N ARG A 9 -2.80 -8.03 -4.78
CA ARG A 9 -4.02 -8.82 -4.69
C ARG A 9 -4.95 -8.32 -3.59
N LEU A 10 -4.40 -7.91 -2.44
CA LEU A 10 -5.20 -7.38 -1.34
C LEU A 10 -5.66 -5.96 -1.66
N TYR A 11 -4.78 -5.14 -2.22
CA TYR A 11 -5.08 -3.76 -2.60
C TYR A 11 -6.18 -3.69 -3.68
N GLY A 12 -6.10 -4.54 -4.71
CA GLY A 12 -7.11 -4.61 -5.78
C GLY A 12 -8.40 -5.32 -5.38
N ALA A 13 -8.40 -6.12 -4.30
CA ALA A 13 -9.60 -6.84 -3.83
C ALA A 13 -10.45 -6.02 -2.87
N LEU A 14 -9.88 -5.01 -2.21
CA LEU A 14 -10.57 -4.16 -1.25
C LEU A 14 -10.88 -2.80 -1.87
N SER A 15 -12.07 -2.26 -1.55
CA SER A 15 -12.31 -0.85 -1.78
C SER A 15 -11.42 0.01 -0.86
N HIS A 16 -11.14 1.25 -1.28
CA HIS A 16 -10.38 2.20 -0.47
C HIS A 16 -10.96 2.38 0.94
N ALA A 17 -12.30 2.38 1.06
CA ALA A 17 -13.00 2.51 2.33
C ALA A 17 -12.78 1.31 3.26
N GLU A 18 -12.80 0.09 2.72
CA GLU A 18 -12.54 -1.13 3.50
C GLU A 18 -11.10 -1.18 3.99
N LEU A 19 -10.15 -0.85 3.11
CA LEU A 19 -8.74 -0.79 3.46
C LEU A 19 -8.50 0.26 4.56
N ALA A 20 -9.10 1.44 4.43
CA ALA A 20 -9.01 2.48 5.45
C ALA A 20 -9.63 2.07 6.78
N GLY A 21 -10.78 1.40 6.77
CA GLY A 21 -11.42 0.87 7.97
C GLY A 21 -10.56 -0.18 8.68
N TRP A 22 -9.83 -1.01 7.93
CA TRP A 22 -8.91 -1.99 8.51
C TRP A 22 -7.65 -1.31 9.08
N ILE A 23 -7.02 -0.41 8.33
CA ILE A 23 -5.84 0.35 8.78
C ILE A 23 -6.13 1.16 10.05
N ALA A 24 -7.32 1.77 10.14
CA ALA A 24 -7.73 2.55 11.31
C ALA A 24 -7.81 1.72 12.62
N ARG A 25 -7.92 0.39 12.52
CA ARG A 25 -7.94 -0.51 13.69
C ARG A 25 -6.55 -0.85 14.23
N LEU A 26 -5.48 -0.37 13.57
CA LEU A 26 -4.09 -0.62 13.94
C LEU A 26 -3.46 0.68 14.49
N PRO A 27 -3.70 1.02 15.77
CA PRO A 27 -3.26 2.30 16.35
C PRO A 27 -1.74 2.44 16.48
N ALA A 28 -1.01 1.32 16.50
CA ALA A 28 0.45 1.31 16.55
C ALA A 28 1.11 1.33 15.16
N LEU A 29 0.31 1.24 14.08
CA LEU A 29 0.80 1.24 12.71
C LEU A 29 1.36 2.61 12.31
N ARG A 30 2.63 2.60 11.88
CA ARG A 30 3.35 3.80 11.44
C ARG A 30 3.77 3.76 9.98
N VAL A 31 3.89 2.58 9.39
CA VAL A 31 4.42 2.42 8.03
C VAL A 31 3.56 1.47 7.20
N ILE A 32 3.29 1.87 5.96
CA ILE A 32 2.60 1.07 4.97
C ILE A 32 3.55 0.84 3.80
N HIS A 33 3.87 -0.42 3.54
CA HIS A 33 4.58 -0.84 2.35
C HIS A 33 3.56 -1.39 1.34
N LEU A 34 3.50 -0.83 0.14
CA LEU A 34 2.68 -1.36 -0.95
C LEU A 34 3.56 -1.99 -2.02
N SER A 35 3.31 -3.27 -2.28
CA SER A 35 3.91 -4.05 -3.35
C SER A 35 2.85 -4.33 -4.41
N ASP A 36 2.99 -3.70 -5.57
CA ASP A 36 2.04 -3.90 -6.66
C ASP A 36 2.72 -3.90 -8.03
N ASP A 37 2.68 -5.06 -8.70
CA ASP A 37 3.22 -5.24 -10.06
C ASP A 37 2.27 -4.77 -11.17
N TRP A 38 1.04 -4.42 -10.79
CA TRP A 38 -0.09 -4.16 -11.68
C TRP A 38 -0.46 -2.67 -11.71
N ILE A 39 0.00 -1.87 -10.74
CA ILE A 39 -0.11 -0.40 -10.78
C ILE A 39 0.94 0.14 -11.76
N PRO A 40 0.53 0.77 -12.87
CA PRO A 40 1.49 1.37 -13.80
C PRO A 40 2.27 2.49 -13.12
N ASP A 41 3.53 2.69 -13.51
CA ASP A 41 4.39 3.76 -12.98
C ASP A 41 3.72 5.14 -13.00
N ALA A 42 2.95 5.44 -14.06
CA ALA A 42 2.20 6.69 -14.20
C ALA A 42 1.10 6.90 -13.14
N GLN A 43 0.64 5.84 -12.46
CA GLN A 43 -0.37 5.89 -11.41
C GLN A 43 0.21 5.81 -10.00
N MET A 44 1.50 5.45 -9.85
CA MET A 44 2.13 5.31 -8.53
C MET A 44 2.07 6.60 -7.72
N ASP A 45 2.36 7.76 -8.32
CA ASP A 45 2.30 9.03 -7.59
C ASP A 45 0.89 9.36 -7.09
N ALA A 46 -0.13 9.04 -7.90
CA ALA A 46 -1.53 9.25 -7.52
C ALA A 46 -1.95 8.34 -6.35
N VAL A 47 -1.50 7.07 -6.36
CA VAL A 47 -1.76 6.12 -5.27
C VAL A 47 -1.06 6.58 -3.99
N ALA A 48 0.22 6.96 -4.06
CA ALA A 48 0.96 7.47 -2.92
C ALA A 48 0.29 8.73 -2.32
N ALA A 49 -0.18 9.65 -3.16
CA ALA A 49 -0.92 10.83 -2.73
C ALA A 49 -2.26 10.46 -2.03
N ALA A 50 -2.98 9.46 -2.55
CA ALA A 50 -4.22 8.99 -1.93
C ALA A 50 -3.98 8.37 -0.54
N PHE A 51 -2.90 7.62 -0.36
CA PHE A 51 -2.48 7.11 0.95
C PHE A 51 -2.08 8.23 1.90
N ALA A 52 -1.28 9.20 1.45
CA ALA A 52 -0.88 10.34 2.27
C ALA A 52 -2.08 11.18 2.72
N ALA A 53 -3.08 11.37 1.85
CA ALA A 53 -4.32 12.08 2.19
C ALA A 53 -5.20 11.31 3.19
N SER A 54 -5.22 9.97 3.09
CA SER A 54 -6.07 9.11 3.94
C SER A 54 -5.42 8.82 5.30
N PHE A 55 -4.09 8.77 5.36
CA PHE A 55 -3.31 8.40 6.54
C PHE A 55 -2.13 9.38 6.75
N PRO A 56 -2.39 10.65 7.07
CA PRO A 56 -1.35 11.68 7.16
C PRO A 56 -0.33 11.42 8.29
N ASP A 57 -0.65 10.56 9.24
CA ASP A 57 0.21 10.16 10.36
C ASP A 57 1.10 8.94 10.05
N LYS A 58 1.00 8.38 8.84
CA LYS A 58 1.69 7.14 8.44
C LYS A 58 2.64 7.41 7.29
N ALA A 59 3.81 6.79 7.35
CA ALA A 59 4.73 6.78 6.22
C ALA A 59 4.26 5.73 5.19
N PHE A 60 4.42 6.05 3.91
CA PHE A 60 4.08 5.17 2.81
C PHE A 60 5.33 4.91 1.96
N PHE A 61 5.58 3.64 1.64
CA PHE A 61 6.70 3.22 0.79
C PHE A 61 6.23 2.24 -0.26
N TRP A 62 6.78 2.36 -1.46
CA TRP A 62 6.74 1.31 -2.46
C TRP A 62 7.75 0.23 -2.09
N THR A 63 7.35 -1.04 -2.16
CA THR A 63 8.27 -2.16 -1.99
C THR A 63 8.08 -3.20 -3.10
N CYS A 64 9.15 -3.96 -3.36
CA CYS A 64 9.09 -5.18 -4.19
C CYS A 64 8.96 -6.45 -3.32
N ASP A 65 8.93 -6.30 -2.00
CA ASP A 65 8.89 -7.42 -1.07
C ASP A 65 7.60 -8.22 -1.24
N GLY A 66 7.73 -9.55 -1.39
CA GLY A 66 6.60 -10.45 -1.59
C GLY A 66 6.14 -10.62 -3.05
N LEU A 67 6.74 -9.91 -4.01
CA LEU A 67 6.51 -10.11 -5.44
C LEU A 67 7.45 -11.22 -5.93
N ALA A 68 6.89 -12.37 -6.34
CA ALA A 68 7.67 -13.55 -6.74
C ALA A 68 8.62 -13.32 -7.96
N GLY A 69 8.52 -12.16 -8.63
CA GLY A 69 9.37 -11.75 -9.76
C GLY A 69 9.72 -10.26 -9.79
N GLY A 70 9.66 -9.54 -8.65
CA GLY A 70 9.89 -8.09 -8.60
C GLY A 70 8.80 -7.25 -9.31
N LYS A 71 8.92 -5.91 -9.23
CA LYS A 71 7.93 -4.85 -9.59
C LYS A 71 7.12 -5.03 -10.89
N HIS A 72 7.53 -5.88 -11.84
CA HIS A 72 6.86 -6.03 -13.13
C HIS A 72 6.71 -7.48 -13.58
N GLY A 73 6.87 -8.46 -12.68
CA GLY A 73 6.89 -9.87 -13.06
C GLY A 73 7.90 -10.18 -14.18
N ARG A 74 9.01 -9.42 -14.22
CA ARG A 74 10.14 -9.58 -15.15
C ARG A 74 11.41 -9.80 -14.37
#